data_AF-A0A2G2MIM2-F1
#
_entry.id   AF-A0A2G2MIM2-F1
#
_cell.length_a   1.000
_cell.length_b   1.000
_cell.length_c   1.000
_cell.angle_alpha   90.00
_cell.angle_beta   90.00
_cell.angle_gamma   90.00
#
_symmetry.space_group_name_H-M   'P 1'
#
loop_
_entity.id
_entity.type
_entity.pdbx_description
1 polymer ?
#
loop_
_entity_poly.entity_id
_entity_poly.type
_entity_poly.pdbx_seq_one_letter_code
_entity_poly.pdbx_strand_id
1 'polypeptide(L)'
;MSRKSVSIILIFSLFIIGAISWDSVFAQDTNITSPVQVHKLIVNRGLASFNEKGQIIIDSSAIELGVSEALFNEYLVSIDKLNYAVEKEVMSFDAEFQLLVMTHEEVKKKLYRQAVQKPQNILSYDDFFCPMQIESGHPSVNVKLLVTANRNDLENIFEAALTAQTFGGGDAFWFAVGYWVGKVQPGGDWDYKVQPYYRPWYKKFECYFFTSGFEVKDSAYIGNYNYGFTGQLLFSKDMLLLGGDVVGLVTGRGPDGEEDKIPVRRGFDDARNYR
;
A
#
# COMPACT_ATOMS: atom_id res chain seq x y z
N MET A 1 8.95 77.22 -38.58
CA MET A 1 9.77 76.13 -38.00
C MET A 1 9.29 74.83 -38.65
N SER A 2 9.99 74.36 -39.68
CA SER A 2 11.05 73.32 -39.60
C SER A 2 10.51 71.90 -39.81
N ARG A 3 10.77 71.38 -41.03
CA ARG A 3 11.19 69.99 -41.38
C ARG A 3 10.17 68.87 -41.11
N LYS A 4 9.94 67.87 -41.95
CA LYS A 4 10.51 67.37 -43.21
C LYS A 4 9.51 66.32 -43.74
N SER A 5 9.38 66.21 -45.05
CA SER A 5 8.78 65.09 -45.76
C SER A 5 9.57 63.79 -45.54
N VAL A 6 8.89 62.64 -45.46
CA VAL A 6 9.36 61.35 -46.01
C VAL A 6 8.14 60.55 -46.46
N SER A 7 8.26 59.95 -47.64
CA SER A 7 7.24 59.28 -48.44
C SER A 7 7.34 57.75 -48.34
N ILE A 8 6.22 57.08 -48.68
CA ILE A 8 6.07 55.74 -49.31
C ILE A 8 6.36 54.50 -48.42
N ILE A 9 5.40 53.57 -48.35
CA ILE A 9 5.42 52.24 -48.99
C ILE A 9 4.07 51.53 -48.72
N LEU A 10 3.44 51.10 -49.80
CA LEU A 10 2.25 50.27 -49.88
C LEU A 10 2.69 48.80 -49.87
N ILE A 11 2.30 47.97 -48.89
CA ILE A 11 2.42 46.51 -49.00
C ILE A 11 1.17 45.85 -48.42
N PHE A 12 0.41 45.25 -49.35
CA PHE A 12 -0.55 44.18 -49.14
C PHE A 12 0.07 43.07 -48.27
N SER A 13 -0.62 42.61 -47.23
CA SER A 13 -0.29 41.34 -46.59
C SER A 13 -1.58 40.60 -46.26
N LEU A 14 -1.75 39.50 -46.98
CA LEU A 14 -2.85 38.57 -46.93
C LEU A 14 -3.11 38.08 -45.49
N PHE A 15 -4.40 38.01 -45.14
CA PHE A 15 -4.91 37.06 -44.16
C PHE A 15 -4.63 35.64 -44.68
N ILE A 16 -3.54 35.02 -44.22
CA ILE A 16 -3.42 33.57 -44.25
C ILE A 16 -4.20 33.08 -43.03
N ILE A 17 -5.45 32.66 -43.28
CA ILE A 17 -6.15 31.72 -42.41
C ILE A 17 -5.31 30.46 -42.45
N GLY A 18 -4.48 30.27 -41.43
CA GLY A 18 -3.83 29.00 -41.19
C GLY A 18 -4.91 27.97 -40.90
N ALA A 19 -5.30 27.22 -41.92
CA ALA A 19 -5.88 25.91 -41.71
C ALA A 19 -4.82 25.10 -40.96
N ILE A 20 -4.97 25.02 -39.64
CA ILE A 20 -4.32 23.97 -38.87
C ILE A 20 -5.01 22.70 -39.35
N SER A 21 -4.43 22.03 -40.33
CA SER A 21 -4.80 20.66 -40.62
C SER A 21 -4.52 19.88 -39.34
N TRP A 22 -5.60 19.45 -38.70
CA TRP A 22 -5.57 18.30 -37.81
C TRP A 22 -5.33 17.09 -38.70
N ASP A 23 -4.12 17.02 -39.29
CA ASP A 23 -3.64 15.77 -39.84
C ASP A 23 -3.40 14.89 -38.63
N SER A 24 -4.37 14.01 -38.44
CA SER A 24 -4.34 12.82 -37.62
C SER A 24 -2.91 12.29 -37.45
N VAL A 25 -2.30 12.61 -36.32
CA VAL A 25 -1.26 11.76 -35.72
C VAL A 25 -1.96 10.53 -35.15
N PHE A 26 -2.58 9.75 -36.03
CA PHE A 26 -2.77 8.32 -35.82
C PHE A 26 -1.51 7.65 -36.37
N ALA A 27 -0.38 7.94 -35.75
CA ALA A 27 0.64 6.92 -35.61
C ALA A 27 -0.01 5.86 -34.73
N GLN A 28 -0.57 4.84 -35.40
CA GLN A 28 -0.96 3.60 -34.76
C GLN A 28 0.34 3.08 -34.14
N ASP A 29 0.47 3.17 -32.81
CA ASP A 29 1.60 2.59 -32.09
C ASP A 29 1.42 1.07 -32.23
N THR A 30 1.95 0.54 -33.34
CA THR A 30 1.66 -0.81 -33.80
C THR A 30 2.39 -1.79 -32.91
N ASN A 31 1.66 -2.20 -31.87
CA ASN A 31 1.75 -3.38 -31.02
C ASN A 31 1.96 -3.03 -29.53
N ILE A 32 0.93 -2.42 -28.93
CA ILE A 32 0.82 -2.22 -27.48
C ILE A 32 0.59 -3.60 -26.85
N THR A 33 1.54 -4.06 -26.04
CA THR A 33 1.55 -5.42 -25.47
C THR A 33 1.72 -5.45 -23.96
N SER A 34 1.84 -4.30 -23.30
CA SER A 34 2.04 -4.23 -21.86
C SER A 34 1.22 -3.11 -21.19
N PRO A 35 0.82 -3.28 -19.91
CA PRO A 35 0.17 -2.24 -19.12
C PRO A 35 0.93 -0.90 -19.08
N VAL A 36 2.26 -0.94 -19.08
CA VAL A 36 3.12 0.26 -19.09
C VAL A 36 2.96 1.06 -20.38
N GLN A 37 2.84 0.39 -21.53
CA GLN A 37 2.59 1.07 -22.80
C GLN A 37 1.17 1.64 -22.87
N VAL A 38 0.17 0.91 -22.35
CA VAL A 38 -1.20 1.43 -22.22
C VAL A 38 -1.22 2.70 -21.37
N HIS A 39 -0.52 2.69 -20.24
CA HIS A 39 -0.40 3.85 -19.37
C HIS A 39 0.17 5.08 -20.11
N LYS A 40 1.30 4.90 -20.80
CA LYS A 40 1.93 5.98 -21.59
C LYS A 40 0.98 6.51 -22.66
N LEU A 41 0.26 5.62 -23.35
CA LEU A 41 -0.72 6.03 -24.35
C LEU A 41 -1.84 6.90 -23.73
N ILE A 42 -2.42 6.45 -22.62
CA ILE A 42 -3.51 7.16 -21.92
C ILE A 42 -3.05 8.53 -21.45
N VAL A 43 -1.88 8.61 -20.80
CA VAL A 43 -1.30 9.88 -20.32
C VAL A 43 -1.02 10.82 -21.50
N ASN A 44 -0.38 10.34 -22.57
CA ASN A 44 -0.09 11.14 -23.76
C ASN A 44 -1.35 11.65 -24.47
N ARG A 45 -2.48 10.96 -24.32
CA ARG A 45 -3.78 11.35 -24.87
C ARG A 45 -4.59 12.25 -23.93
N GLY A 46 -4.07 12.55 -22.74
CA GLY A 46 -4.76 13.37 -21.74
C GLY A 46 -5.98 12.69 -21.12
N LEU A 47 -5.98 11.35 -21.09
CA LEU A 47 -7.10 10.52 -20.61
C LEU A 47 -6.88 9.99 -19.18
N ALA A 48 -5.96 10.60 -18.44
CA ALA A 48 -5.72 10.35 -17.03
C ALA A 48 -5.78 11.65 -16.25
N SER A 49 -6.27 11.58 -15.01
CA SER A 49 -6.31 12.69 -14.06
C SER A 49 -6.02 12.19 -12.65
N PHE A 50 -5.79 13.10 -11.71
CA PHE A 50 -5.66 12.77 -10.30
C PHE A 50 -6.91 13.14 -9.52
N ASN A 51 -7.28 12.31 -8.55
CA ASN A 51 -8.26 12.70 -7.52
C ASN A 51 -7.59 13.47 -6.37
N GLU A 52 -8.38 13.90 -5.38
CA GLU A 52 -7.88 14.65 -4.20
C GLU A 52 -6.86 13.86 -3.35
N LYS A 53 -6.86 12.53 -3.45
CA LYS A 53 -5.91 11.65 -2.77
C LYS A 53 -4.64 11.38 -3.60
N GLY A 54 -4.51 11.98 -4.78
CA GLY A 54 -3.38 11.75 -5.71
C GLY A 54 -3.44 10.41 -6.44
N GLN A 55 -4.59 9.72 -6.44
CA GLN A 55 -4.80 8.48 -7.18
C GLN A 55 -5.15 8.77 -8.64
N ILE A 56 -4.70 7.91 -9.54
CA ILE A 56 -4.99 8.03 -10.96
C ILE A 56 -6.45 7.62 -11.21
N ILE A 57 -7.18 8.49 -11.90
CA ILE A 57 -8.49 8.21 -12.50
C ILE A 57 -8.31 8.16 -14.02
N ILE A 58 -8.81 7.09 -14.63
CA ILE A 58 -8.81 6.89 -16.08
C ILE A 58 -10.14 7.37 -16.66
N ASP A 59 -10.09 8.19 -17.72
CA ASP A 59 -11.29 8.61 -18.43
C ASP A 59 -11.97 7.39 -19.07
N SER A 60 -13.30 7.32 -18.96
CA SER A 60 -14.11 6.28 -19.57
C SER A 60 -13.90 6.13 -21.08
N SER A 61 -13.57 7.21 -21.80
CA SER A 61 -13.32 7.17 -23.24
C SER A 61 -12.00 6.46 -23.60
N ALA A 62 -11.13 6.15 -22.63
CA ALA A 62 -9.89 5.41 -22.87
C ALA A 62 -10.12 3.99 -23.44
N ILE A 63 -11.33 3.44 -23.29
CA ILE A 63 -11.72 2.16 -23.91
C ILE A 63 -11.70 2.22 -25.45
N GLU A 64 -11.80 3.41 -26.04
CA GLU A 64 -11.83 3.62 -27.49
C GLU A 64 -10.43 3.66 -28.14
N LEU A 65 -9.37 3.50 -27.34
CA LEU A 65 -7.97 3.58 -27.82
C LEU A 65 -7.53 2.41 -28.72
N GLY A 66 -8.41 1.43 -28.98
CA GLY A 66 -8.11 0.29 -29.86
C GLY A 66 -7.12 -0.71 -29.26
N VAL A 67 -6.90 -0.66 -27.94
CA VAL A 67 -6.15 -1.68 -27.17
C VAL A 67 -7.05 -2.89 -26.96
N SER A 68 -6.48 -4.10 -26.89
CA SER A 68 -7.28 -5.29 -26.60
C SER A 68 -7.92 -5.18 -25.20
N GLU A 69 -9.16 -5.63 -25.07
CA GLU A 69 -9.91 -5.57 -23.81
C GLU A 69 -9.16 -6.26 -22.65
N ALA A 70 -8.56 -7.41 -22.93
CA ALA A 70 -7.76 -8.15 -21.93
C ALA A 70 -6.59 -7.31 -21.40
N LEU A 71 -5.84 -6.64 -22.28
CA LEU A 71 -4.69 -5.82 -21.88
C LEU A 71 -5.13 -4.52 -21.20
N PHE A 72 -6.24 -3.93 -21.62
CA PHE A 72 -6.81 -2.76 -20.96
C PHE A 72 -7.28 -3.09 -19.54
N ASN A 73 -7.93 -4.25 -19.35
CA ASN A 73 -8.32 -4.72 -18.01
C ASN A 73 -7.11 -5.01 -17.11
N GLU A 74 -6.05 -5.62 -17.66
CA GLU A 74 -4.78 -5.82 -16.93
C GLU A 74 -4.16 -4.47 -16.50
N TYR A 75 -4.23 -3.47 -17.38
CA TYR A 75 -3.82 -2.11 -17.05
C TYR A 75 -4.66 -1.49 -15.92
N LEU A 76 -5.99 -1.58 -15.97
CA LEU A 76 -6.86 -1.06 -14.91
C LEU A 76 -6.55 -1.72 -13.56
N VAL A 77 -6.38 -3.04 -13.53
CA VAL A 77 -5.97 -3.78 -12.33
C VAL A 77 -4.61 -3.29 -11.82
N SER A 78 -3.66 -2.99 -12.72
CA SER A 78 -2.36 -2.44 -12.35
C SER A 78 -2.50 -1.07 -11.68
N ILE A 79 -3.32 -0.19 -12.24
CA ILE A 79 -3.60 1.13 -11.66
C ILE A 79 -4.30 1.02 -10.31
N ASP A 80 -5.27 0.13 -10.14
CA ASP A 80 -5.95 -0.09 -8.87
C ASP A 80 -4.97 -0.54 -7.76
N LYS A 81 -4.05 -1.46 -8.09
CA LYS A 81 -2.98 -1.88 -7.17
C LYS A 81 -2.08 -0.71 -6.77
N LEU A 82 -1.66 0.11 -7.73
CA LEU A 82 -0.82 1.28 -7.43
C LEU A 82 -1.59 2.34 -6.62
N ASN A 83 -2.85 2.61 -6.96
CA ASN A 83 -3.73 3.53 -6.25
C ASN A 83 -3.96 3.10 -4.80
N TYR A 84 -3.98 1.79 -4.52
CA TYR A 84 -4.00 1.28 -3.15
C TYR A 84 -2.74 1.67 -2.38
N ALA A 85 -1.54 1.50 -2.96
CA ALA A 85 -0.30 1.91 -2.31
C ALA A 85 -0.17 3.44 -2.15
N VAL A 86 -0.76 4.22 -3.07
CA VAL A 86 -0.89 5.68 -2.94
C VAL A 86 -1.83 6.05 -1.78
N GLU A 87 -2.96 5.37 -1.62
CA GLU A 87 -3.87 5.59 -0.49
C GLU A 87 -3.21 5.26 0.86
N LYS A 88 -2.33 4.26 0.88
CA LYS A 88 -1.49 3.95 2.06
C LYS A 88 -0.32 4.93 2.24
N GLU A 89 -0.20 5.89 1.33
CA GLU A 89 0.82 6.94 1.27
C GLU A 89 2.26 6.43 1.22
N VAL A 90 2.48 5.22 0.72
CA VAL A 90 3.83 4.61 0.58
C VAL A 90 4.36 4.68 -0.85
N MET A 91 3.51 5.12 -1.78
CA MET A 91 3.86 5.50 -3.15
C MET A 91 3.15 6.82 -3.50
N SER A 92 3.59 7.47 -4.56
CA SER A 92 2.93 8.64 -5.15
C SER A 92 3.22 8.70 -6.64
N PHE A 93 2.48 9.52 -7.37
CA PHE A 93 2.81 9.89 -8.75
C PHE A 93 3.31 11.33 -8.81
N ASP A 94 4.20 11.64 -9.77
CA ASP A 94 4.53 13.03 -10.10
C ASP A 94 3.47 13.67 -11.01
N ALA A 95 3.71 14.93 -11.40
CA ALA A 95 2.77 15.67 -12.25
C ALA A 95 2.66 15.08 -13.67
N GLU A 96 3.63 14.27 -14.08
CA GLU A 96 3.73 13.57 -15.35
C GLU A 96 3.26 12.11 -15.25
N PHE A 97 2.54 11.76 -14.17
CA PHE A 97 2.00 10.42 -13.89
C PHE A 97 3.07 9.33 -13.76
N GLN A 98 4.34 9.69 -13.56
CA GLN A 98 5.39 8.73 -13.29
C GLN A 98 5.36 8.31 -11.82
N LEU A 99 5.58 7.02 -11.59
CA LEU A 99 5.54 6.45 -10.26
C LEU A 99 6.78 6.82 -9.45
N LEU A 100 6.57 7.41 -8.28
CA LEU A 100 7.59 7.67 -7.28
C LEU A 100 7.43 6.66 -6.14
N VAL A 101 8.41 5.77 -6.01
CA VAL A 101 8.42 4.70 -5.00
C VAL A 101 9.40 5.05 -3.88
N MET A 102 8.93 5.02 -2.64
CA MET A 102 9.79 5.18 -1.47
C MET A 102 10.70 3.96 -1.29
N THR A 103 11.90 4.16 -0.78
CA THR A 103 12.77 3.08 -0.33
C THR A 103 12.18 2.37 0.90
N HIS A 104 12.62 1.13 1.16
CA HIS A 104 12.16 0.37 2.33
C HIS A 104 12.39 1.10 3.67
N GLU A 105 13.49 1.84 3.81
CA GLU A 105 13.78 2.65 5.00
C GLU A 105 12.84 3.86 5.14
N GLU A 106 12.50 4.51 4.02
CA GLU A 106 11.56 5.63 4.00
C GLU A 106 10.14 5.17 4.36
N VAL A 107 9.69 4.04 3.80
CA VAL A 107 8.41 3.43 4.15
C VAL A 107 8.35 3.10 5.64
N LYS A 108 9.36 2.38 6.16
CA LYS A 108 9.45 2.03 7.58
C LYS A 108 9.36 3.26 8.49
N LYS A 109 10.14 4.31 8.17
CA LYS A 109 10.17 5.57 8.94
C LYS A 109 8.86 6.36 8.82
N LYS A 110 8.21 6.34 7.66
CA LYS A 110 6.91 7.01 7.45
C LYS A 110 5.82 6.35 8.27
N LEU A 111 5.67 5.03 8.16
CA LEU A 111 4.68 4.25 8.90
C LEU A 111 4.87 4.41 10.42
N TYR A 112 6.12 4.38 10.89
CA TYR A 112 6.42 4.65 12.30
C TYR A 112 5.91 6.02 12.76
N ARG A 113 6.21 7.08 12.00
CA ARG A 113 5.78 8.44 12.34
C ARG A 113 4.27 8.56 12.36
N GLN A 114 3.58 8.00 11.36
CA GLN A 114 2.12 7.98 11.33
C GLN A 114 1.55 7.24 12.55
N ALA A 115 2.08 6.07 12.91
CA ALA A 115 1.62 5.30 14.05
C ALA A 115 1.76 6.06 15.38
N VAL A 116 2.91 6.72 15.59
CA VAL A 116 3.18 7.50 16.83
C VAL A 116 2.34 8.79 16.89
N GLN A 117 2.01 9.38 15.76
CA GLN A 117 1.23 10.63 15.67
C GLN A 117 -0.29 10.43 15.64
N LYS A 118 -0.77 9.20 15.42
CA LYS A 118 -2.21 8.91 15.42
C LYS A 118 -2.83 9.31 16.77
N PRO A 119 -3.92 10.10 16.77
CA PRO A 119 -4.65 10.40 17.99
C PRO A 119 -5.07 9.09 18.65
N GLN A 120 -4.77 8.96 19.95
CA GLN A 120 -4.98 7.73 20.73
C GLN A 120 -6.47 7.30 20.87
N ASN A 121 -7.38 8.01 20.20
CA ASN A 121 -8.84 7.87 20.30
C ASN A 121 -9.51 7.37 19.01
N ILE A 122 -8.76 6.92 17.99
CA ILE A 122 -9.32 6.51 16.70
C ILE A 122 -8.85 5.11 16.32
N LEU A 123 -9.33 4.10 17.03
CA LEU A 123 -9.55 2.77 16.46
C LEU A 123 -10.97 2.38 16.85
N SER A 124 -11.83 2.21 15.85
CA SER A 124 -13.24 1.88 16.09
C SER A 124 -13.29 0.52 16.79
N TYR A 125 -14.04 0.47 17.88
CA TYR A 125 -14.38 -0.73 18.63
C TYR A 125 -15.09 -1.78 17.74
N ASP A 126 -15.61 -1.36 16.59
CA ASP A 126 -16.60 -2.11 15.81
C ASP A 126 -15.98 -3.07 14.77
N ASP A 127 -14.73 -2.86 14.33
CA ASP A 127 -14.19 -3.60 13.16
C ASP A 127 -13.80 -5.06 13.44
N PHE A 128 -13.57 -5.43 14.71
CA PHE A 128 -13.12 -6.77 15.10
C PHE A 128 -13.88 -7.38 16.29
N PHE A 129 -15.01 -6.76 16.65
CA PHE A 129 -15.87 -7.23 17.73
C PHE A 129 -16.54 -8.55 17.35
N CYS A 130 -16.51 -9.52 18.25
CA CYS A 130 -17.30 -10.75 18.12
C CYS A 130 -18.54 -10.62 19.02
N PRO A 131 -19.76 -10.55 18.46
CA PRO A 131 -20.97 -10.31 19.24
C PRO A 131 -21.48 -11.51 20.06
N MET A 132 -20.71 -12.60 20.16
CA MET A 132 -21.10 -13.74 21.00
C MET A 132 -20.85 -13.45 22.49
N GLN A 133 -21.83 -13.82 23.29
CA GLN A 133 -21.89 -13.65 24.74
C GLN A 133 -20.77 -14.45 25.42
N ILE A 134 -19.98 -13.78 26.26
CA ILE A 134 -18.70 -14.25 26.83
C ILE A 134 -18.90 -14.68 28.29
N GLU A 135 -18.43 -15.88 28.67
CA GLU A 135 -18.42 -16.37 30.06
C GLU A 135 -17.28 -15.76 30.92
N SER A 136 -16.19 -15.29 30.30
CA SER A 136 -14.93 -14.96 31.00
C SER A 136 -14.83 -13.53 31.57
N GLY A 137 -15.76 -12.63 31.22
CA GLY A 137 -15.73 -11.22 31.64
C GLY A 137 -14.63 -10.36 31.01
N HIS A 138 -13.87 -10.91 30.05
CA HIS A 138 -12.89 -10.16 29.25
C HIS A 138 -13.51 -9.63 27.95
N PRO A 139 -13.02 -8.50 27.39
CA PRO A 139 -13.42 -8.07 26.05
C PRO A 139 -13.04 -9.12 25.00
N SER A 140 -13.90 -9.31 23.99
CA SER A 140 -13.65 -10.24 22.89
C SER A 140 -12.87 -9.61 21.74
N VAL A 141 -12.01 -10.41 21.10
CA VAL A 141 -11.31 -10.06 19.86
C VAL A 141 -11.37 -11.22 18.88
N ASN A 142 -11.86 -10.95 17.66
CA ASN A 142 -11.75 -11.90 16.57
C ASN A 142 -10.35 -11.85 15.95
N VAL A 143 -9.41 -12.57 16.57
CA VAL A 143 -7.99 -12.57 16.14
C VAL A 143 -7.85 -13.11 14.72
N LYS A 144 -8.65 -14.10 14.32
CA LYS A 144 -8.73 -14.59 12.93
C LYS A 144 -8.96 -13.45 11.94
N LEU A 145 -10.00 -12.63 12.15
CA LEU A 145 -10.30 -11.52 11.23
C LEU A 145 -9.21 -10.45 11.27
N LEU A 146 -8.70 -10.13 12.46
CA LEU A 146 -7.63 -9.15 12.64
C LEU A 146 -6.37 -9.50 11.82
N VAL A 147 -5.85 -10.72 12.00
CA VAL A 147 -4.62 -11.12 11.29
C VAL A 147 -4.84 -11.32 9.79
N THR A 148 -6.04 -11.76 9.40
CA THR A 148 -6.39 -11.90 7.97
C THR A 148 -6.44 -10.53 7.30
N ALA A 149 -7.06 -9.53 7.94
CA ALA A 149 -7.12 -8.17 7.42
C ALA A 149 -5.71 -7.57 7.26
N ASN A 150 -4.85 -7.71 8.27
CA ASN A 150 -3.46 -7.24 8.19
C ASN A 150 -2.65 -7.97 7.12
N ARG A 151 -2.86 -9.28 6.98
CA ARG A 151 -2.14 -10.09 6.01
C ARG A 151 -2.60 -9.77 4.58
N ASN A 152 -3.89 -9.50 4.36
CA ASN A 152 -4.42 -8.99 3.09
C ASN A 152 -3.88 -7.58 2.78
N ASP A 153 -3.78 -6.70 3.77
CA ASP A 153 -3.17 -5.37 3.63
C ASP A 153 -1.71 -5.47 3.15
N LEU A 154 -0.91 -6.36 3.76
CA LEU A 154 0.46 -6.63 3.31
C LEU A 154 0.52 -7.24 1.90
N GLU A 155 -0.39 -8.15 1.58
CA GLU A 155 -0.46 -8.78 0.26
C GLU A 155 -0.74 -7.75 -0.84
N ASN A 156 -1.71 -6.87 -0.62
CA ASN A 156 -2.05 -5.82 -1.56
C ASN A 156 -0.87 -4.86 -1.75
N ILE A 157 -0.12 -4.55 -0.69
CA ILE A 157 1.13 -3.78 -0.79
C ILE A 157 2.19 -4.53 -1.61
N PHE A 158 2.36 -5.84 -1.39
CA PHE A 158 3.36 -6.60 -2.13
C PHE A 158 3.00 -6.71 -3.62
N GLU A 159 1.72 -6.94 -3.93
CA GLU A 159 1.19 -6.93 -5.31
C GLU A 159 1.34 -5.56 -5.97
N ALA A 160 1.09 -4.47 -5.24
CA ALA A 160 1.36 -3.12 -5.72
C ALA A 160 2.85 -2.90 -5.98
N ALA A 161 3.74 -3.43 -5.15
CA ALA A 161 5.18 -3.33 -5.34
C ALA A 161 5.68 -4.15 -6.54
N LEU A 162 5.13 -5.36 -6.75
CA LEU A 162 5.40 -6.15 -7.96
C LEU A 162 4.94 -5.40 -9.22
N THR A 163 3.77 -4.77 -9.17
CA THR A 163 3.25 -3.92 -10.24
C THR A 163 4.19 -2.74 -10.47
N ALA A 164 4.55 -2.01 -9.41
CA ALA A 164 5.45 -0.87 -9.46
C ALA A 164 6.80 -1.22 -10.11
N GLN A 165 7.36 -2.40 -9.82
CA GLN A 165 8.62 -2.85 -10.41
C GLN A 165 8.55 -2.92 -11.95
N THR A 166 7.38 -3.25 -12.52
CA THR A 166 7.17 -3.22 -13.98
C THR A 166 7.10 -1.80 -14.55
N PHE A 167 6.68 -0.83 -13.72
CA PHE A 167 6.62 0.59 -14.04
C PHE A 167 7.94 1.34 -13.73
N GLY A 168 9.04 0.62 -13.46
CA GLY A 168 10.34 1.22 -13.14
C GLY A 168 10.55 1.50 -11.64
N GLY A 169 9.68 1.00 -10.78
CA GLY A 169 9.84 1.01 -9.33
C GLY A 169 10.96 0.10 -8.83
N GLY A 170 11.24 0.18 -7.52
CA GLY A 170 12.27 -0.61 -6.85
C GLY A 170 11.92 -2.08 -6.64
N ASP A 171 12.77 -2.79 -5.91
CA ASP A 171 12.59 -4.21 -5.57
C ASP A 171 11.34 -4.43 -4.69
N ALA A 172 10.40 -5.23 -5.21
CA ALA A 172 9.11 -5.45 -4.57
C ALA A 172 9.21 -6.14 -3.20
N PHE A 173 10.16 -7.08 -3.06
CA PHE A 173 10.35 -7.82 -1.82
C PHE A 173 10.83 -6.90 -0.70
N TRP A 174 11.88 -6.12 -0.94
CA TRP A 174 12.40 -5.19 0.07
C TRP A 174 11.41 -4.08 0.41
N PHE A 175 10.62 -3.61 -0.56
CA PHE A 175 9.53 -2.67 -0.31
C PHE A 175 8.50 -3.25 0.66
N ALA A 176 8.02 -4.48 0.40
CA ALA A 176 7.05 -5.16 1.27
C ALA A 176 7.64 -5.44 2.67
N VAL A 177 8.93 -5.80 2.76
CA VAL A 177 9.65 -5.94 4.04
C VAL A 177 9.65 -4.61 4.80
N GLY A 178 9.98 -3.50 4.14
CA GLY A 178 9.97 -2.17 4.76
C GLY A 178 8.59 -1.79 5.31
N TYR A 179 7.53 -2.06 4.55
CA TYR A 179 6.14 -1.89 4.99
C TYR A 179 5.83 -2.72 6.23
N TRP A 180 6.09 -4.03 6.15
CA TRP A 180 5.81 -4.96 7.24
C TRP A 180 6.56 -4.61 8.52
N VAL A 181 7.88 -4.36 8.45
CA VAL A 181 8.68 -3.91 9.59
C VAL A 181 8.14 -2.61 10.16
N GLY A 182 7.77 -1.66 9.30
CA GLY A 182 7.15 -0.40 9.69
C GLY A 182 5.91 -0.57 10.57
N LYS A 183 5.11 -1.61 10.27
CA LYS A 183 3.87 -1.96 10.98
C LYS A 183 4.13 -2.70 12.30
N VAL A 184 5.03 -3.69 12.32
CA VAL A 184 5.20 -4.61 13.47
C VAL A 184 6.24 -4.17 14.50
N GLN A 185 7.14 -3.26 14.14
CA GLN A 185 8.16 -2.76 15.06
C GLN A 185 7.52 -2.08 16.31
N PRO A 186 8.26 -1.95 17.43
CA PRO A 186 7.76 -1.27 18.62
C PRO A 186 7.17 0.11 18.30
N GLY A 187 5.93 0.37 18.73
CA GLY A 187 5.21 1.61 18.42
C GLY A 187 4.52 1.67 17.06
N GLY A 188 4.68 0.65 16.21
CA GLY A 188 3.98 0.52 14.93
C GLY A 188 2.49 0.18 15.10
N ASP A 189 1.72 0.34 14.03
CA ASP A 189 0.25 0.10 14.02
C ASP A 189 -0.13 -1.32 14.47
N TRP A 190 0.75 -2.31 14.27
CA TRP A 190 0.51 -3.71 14.64
C TRP A 190 1.22 -4.11 15.94
N ASP A 191 1.83 -3.16 16.65
CA ASP A 191 2.34 -3.36 18.02
C ASP A 191 1.21 -3.25 19.05
N TYR A 192 0.42 -4.31 19.17
CA TYR A 192 -0.70 -4.36 20.11
C TYR A 192 -0.30 -4.26 21.59
N LYS A 193 1.01 -4.31 21.93
CA LYS A 193 1.48 -4.06 23.30
C LYS A 193 1.26 -2.60 23.71
N VAL A 194 1.16 -1.67 22.75
CA VAL A 194 1.05 -0.22 22.99
C VAL A 194 -0.15 0.46 22.33
N GLN A 195 -0.85 -0.21 21.40
CA GLN A 195 -2.04 0.35 20.75
C GLN A 195 -3.18 0.64 21.75
N PRO A 196 -3.94 1.76 21.64
CA PRO A 196 -4.87 2.24 22.68
C PRO A 196 -5.91 1.23 23.18
N TYR A 197 -6.48 0.41 22.28
CA TYR A 197 -7.46 -0.61 22.65
C TYR A 197 -6.82 -1.83 23.31
N TYR A 198 -5.62 -2.21 22.87
CA TYR A 198 -4.93 -3.42 23.28
C TYR A 198 -4.04 -3.21 24.51
N ARG A 199 -3.52 -2.01 24.73
CA ARG A 199 -2.65 -1.74 25.88
C ARG A 199 -3.38 -1.92 27.22
N PRO A 200 -2.66 -2.22 28.31
CA PRO A 200 -1.22 -2.57 28.34
C PRO A 200 -0.95 -3.98 27.77
N TRP A 201 0.33 -4.33 27.59
CA TRP A 201 0.75 -5.61 27.01
C TRP A 201 0.16 -6.87 27.66
N TYR A 202 -0.19 -6.79 28.94
CA TYR A 202 -0.80 -7.88 29.74
C TYR A 202 -2.33 -7.85 29.79
N LYS A 203 -2.99 -6.92 29.07
CA LYS A 203 -4.46 -6.85 29.03
C LYS A 203 -5.00 -8.12 28.38
N LYS A 204 -5.94 -8.77 29.06
CA LYS A 204 -6.55 -10.02 28.60
C LYS A 204 -7.77 -9.79 27.72
N PHE A 205 -7.90 -10.65 26.73
CA PHE A 205 -8.99 -10.72 25.79
C PHE A 205 -9.46 -12.16 25.66
N GLU A 206 -10.75 -12.34 25.41
CA GLU A 206 -11.25 -13.59 24.88
C GLU A 206 -11.04 -13.60 23.36
N CYS A 207 -10.12 -14.43 22.89
CA CYS A 207 -9.61 -14.40 21.53
C CYS A 207 -10.15 -15.58 20.72
N TYR A 208 -10.71 -15.30 19.54
CA TYR A 208 -11.14 -16.33 18.59
C TYR A 208 -10.06 -16.59 17.53
N PHE A 209 -9.48 -17.80 17.54
CA PHE A 209 -8.42 -18.23 16.61
C PHE A 209 -8.93 -19.26 15.59
N PHE A 210 -8.13 -19.57 14.57
CA PHE A 210 -8.48 -20.56 13.54
C PHE A 210 -8.63 -21.99 14.09
N THR A 211 -7.81 -22.37 15.06
CA THR A 211 -7.58 -23.79 15.42
C THR A 211 -8.10 -24.19 16.80
N SER A 212 -8.60 -23.27 17.62
CA SER A 212 -8.89 -23.56 19.04
C SER A 212 -10.15 -22.92 19.62
N GLY A 213 -11.02 -22.33 18.79
CA GLY A 213 -12.18 -21.62 19.31
C GLY A 213 -11.76 -20.40 20.14
N PHE A 214 -12.44 -20.17 21.26
CA PHE A 214 -12.15 -19.05 22.16
C PHE A 214 -11.11 -19.41 23.21
N GLU A 215 -10.07 -18.58 23.34
CA GLU A 215 -9.04 -18.68 24.38
C GLU A 215 -8.77 -17.32 25.01
N VAL A 216 -8.58 -17.29 26.33
CA VAL A 216 -8.12 -16.06 26.99
C VAL A 216 -6.62 -15.87 26.76
N LYS A 217 -6.25 -14.79 26.05
CA LYS A 217 -4.85 -14.40 25.76
C LYS A 217 -4.65 -12.92 26.03
N ASP A 218 -3.39 -12.50 26.18
CA ASP A 218 -3.06 -11.10 26.34
C ASP A 218 -2.66 -10.42 25.02
N SER A 219 -2.51 -9.10 25.07
CA SER A 219 -2.13 -8.27 23.93
C SER A 219 -0.77 -8.64 23.34
N ALA A 220 0.18 -9.07 24.18
CA ALA A 220 1.48 -9.54 23.73
C ALA A 220 1.35 -10.79 22.85
N TYR A 221 0.53 -11.76 23.27
CA TYR A 221 0.24 -12.96 22.48
C TYR A 221 -0.40 -12.60 21.13
N ILE A 222 -1.38 -11.70 21.10
CA ILE A 222 -2.04 -11.25 19.86
C ILE A 222 -1.00 -10.61 18.91
N GLY A 223 -0.10 -9.76 19.43
CA GLY A 223 0.98 -9.14 18.66
C GLY A 223 1.93 -10.15 18.05
N ASN A 224 2.44 -11.08 18.86
CA ASN A 224 3.39 -12.10 18.41
C ASN A 224 2.72 -13.08 17.42
N TYR A 225 1.45 -13.41 17.63
CA TYR A 225 0.67 -14.24 16.70
C TYR A 225 0.47 -13.53 15.36
N ASN A 226 0.11 -12.24 15.36
CA ASN A 226 0.01 -11.42 14.14
C ASN A 226 1.36 -11.30 13.42
N TYR A 227 2.46 -11.13 14.14
CA TYR A 227 3.82 -11.11 13.58
C TYR A 227 4.14 -12.41 12.83
N GLY A 228 3.89 -13.57 13.45
CA GLY A 228 4.06 -14.87 12.80
C GLY A 228 3.15 -15.07 11.59
N PHE A 229 1.88 -14.70 11.72
CA PHE A 229 0.87 -14.87 10.68
C PHE A 229 1.14 -13.97 9.46
N THR A 230 1.47 -12.71 9.69
CA THR A 230 1.74 -11.75 8.60
C THR A 230 3.12 -11.98 7.98
N GLY A 231 4.15 -12.21 8.82
CA GLY A 231 5.53 -12.39 8.39
C GLY A 231 5.79 -13.66 7.57
N GLN A 232 4.93 -14.67 7.67
CA GLN A 232 5.00 -15.88 6.86
C GLN A 232 5.00 -15.60 5.34
N LEU A 233 4.49 -14.44 4.89
CA LEU A 233 4.53 -14.03 3.47
C LEU A 233 5.95 -13.84 2.96
N LEU A 234 6.80 -13.30 3.83
CA LEU A 234 8.09 -12.73 3.46
C LEU A 234 9.26 -13.59 3.96
N PHE A 235 9.05 -14.36 5.02
CA PHE A 235 10.12 -15.02 5.75
C PHE A 235 9.81 -16.46 6.11
N SER A 236 10.85 -17.26 6.28
CA SER A 236 10.73 -18.58 6.90
C SER A 236 10.44 -18.44 8.40
N LYS A 237 9.90 -19.50 9.01
CA LYS A 237 9.61 -19.55 10.45
C LYS A 237 10.87 -19.26 11.28
N ASP A 238 12.01 -19.84 10.90
CA ASP A 238 13.27 -19.66 11.62
C ASP A 238 13.78 -18.21 11.55
N MET A 239 13.64 -17.56 10.40
CA MET A 239 13.97 -16.13 10.26
C MET A 239 13.12 -15.25 11.16
N LEU A 240 11.81 -15.54 11.27
CA LEU A 240 10.91 -14.77 12.13
C LEU A 240 11.27 -14.89 13.61
N LEU A 241 11.61 -16.10 14.06
CA LEU A 241 12.01 -16.36 15.44
C LEU A 241 13.36 -15.69 15.79
N LEU A 242 14.33 -15.76 14.87
CA LEU A 242 15.59 -15.04 15.02
C LEU A 242 15.39 -13.52 15.04
N GLY A 243 14.48 -13.00 14.22
CA GLY A 243 14.13 -11.58 14.22
C GLY A 243 13.60 -11.09 15.56
N GLY A 244 12.74 -11.87 16.22
CA GLY A 244 12.26 -11.59 17.58
C GLY A 244 13.40 -11.51 18.59
N ASP A 245 14.28 -12.51 18.60
CA ASP A 245 15.46 -12.57 19.48
C ASP A 245 16.37 -11.34 19.32
N VAL A 246 16.60 -10.87 18.08
CA VAL A 246 17.42 -9.69 17.79
C VAL A 246 16.75 -8.41 18.29
N VAL A 247 15.43 -8.25 18.10
CA VAL A 247 14.70 -7.07 18.59
C VAL A 247 14.68 -7.04 20.12
N GLY A 248 14.49 -8.18 20.78
CA GLY A 248 14.56 -8.29 22.24
C GLY A 248 15.92 -7.86 22.81
N LEU A 249 17.02 -8.26 22.16
CA LEU A 249 18.37 -7.84 22.52
C LEU A 249 18.58 -6.33 22.32
N VAL A 250 18.18 -5.78 21.19
CA VAL A 250 18.34 -4.34 20.87
C VAL A 250 17.48 -3.46 21.78
N THR A 251 16.34 -3.95 22.25
CA THR A 251 15.45 -3.23 23.19
C THR A 251 15.79 -3.47 24.66
N GLY A 252 16.87 -4.18 24.96
CA GLY A 252 17.35 -4.43 26.33
C GLY A 252 16.52 -5.41 27.15
N ARG A 253 15.66 -6.20 26.50
CA ARG A 253 14.81 -7.23 27.14
C ARG A 253 15.43 -8.62 27.14
N GLY A 254 16.52 -8.83 26.40
CA GLY A 254 17.11 -10.15 26.17
C GLY A 254 16.44 -10.87 24.99
N PRO A 255 16.91 -12.08 24.61
CA PRO A 255 16.24 -12.91 23.61
C PRO A 255 14.81 -13.25 24.03
N ASP A 256 13.94 -13.50 23.06
CA ASP A 256 12.53 -13.83 23.32
C ASP A 256 12.42 -15.15 24.09
N GLY A 257 11.59 -15.15 25.14
CA GLY A 257 11.25 -16.35 25.87
C GLY A 257 10.37 -17.29 25.05
N GLU A 258 10.21 -18.55 25.47
CA GLU A 258 9.29 -19.47 24.78
C GLU A 258 7.83 -18.98 24.78
N GLU A 259 7.45 -18.18 25.77
CA GLU A 259 6.14 -17.48 25.80
C GLU A 259 5.90 -16.56 24.59
N ASP A 260 6.95 -15.95 24.03
CA ASP A 260 6.87 -15.11 22.83
C ASP A 260 6.95 -15.95 21.56
N LYS A 261 7.73 -17.04 21.57
CA LYS A 261 7.94 -17.92 20.40
C LYS A 261 6.74 -18.79 20.07
N ILE A 262 6.01 -19.26 21.07
CA ILE A 262 4.78 -20.08 20.89
C ILE A 262 3.76 -19.37 19.98
N PRO A 263 3.31 -18.13 20.29
CA PRO A 263 2.36 -17.43 19.43
C PRO A 263 2.90 -17.16 18.02
N VAL A 264 4.20 -16.86 17.86
CA VAL A 264 4.82 -16.67 16.53
C VAL A 264 4.73 -17.95 15.70
N ARG A 265 5.13 -19.09 16.27
CA ARG A 265 5.07 -20.40 15.57
C ARG A 265 3.63 -20.72 15.17
N ARG A 266 2.70 -20.53 16.10
CA ARG A 266 1.28 -20.79 15.87
C ARG A 266 0.70 -19.91 14.77
N GLY A 267 0.95 -18.60 14.81
CA GLY A 267 0.50 -17.67 13.77
C GLY A 267 1.06 -18.04 12.39
N PHE A 268 2.34 -18.40 12.32
CA PHE A 268 2.96 -18.87 11.08
C PHE A 268 2.29 -20.14 10.54
N ASP A 269 2.06 -21.13 11.40
CA ASP A 269 1.45 -22.39 10.99
C ASP A 269 -0.01 -22.20 10.56
N ASP A 270 -0.78 -21.37 11.26
CA ASP A 270 -2.15 -21.03 10.87
C ASP A 270 -2.17 -20.27 9.52
N ALA A 271 -1.23 -19.34 9.27
CA ALA A 271 -1.12 -18.67 7.98
C ALA A 271 -0.80 -19.62 6.82
N ARG A 272 -0.04 -20.69 7.07
CA ARG A 272 0.24 -21.71 6.04
C ARG A 272 -0.98 -22.59 5.75
N ASN A 273 -1.84 -22.82 6.74
CA ASN A 273 -2.91 -23.81 6.65
C ASN A 273 -4.28 -23.23 6.27
N TYR A 274 -4.52 -21.95 6.53
CA TYR A 274 -5.84 -21.32 6.39
C TYR A 274 -5.87 -20.09 5.48
N ARG A 275 -4.86 -19.97 4.63
CA ARG A 275 -4.74 -18.86 3.69
C ARG A 275 -4.74 -19.34 2.25
#